data_AF-A0A1H1PUV3-F1
#
_entry.id   AF-A0A1H1PUV3-F1
#
_cell.length_a   1.000
_cell.length_b   1.000
_cell.length_c   1.000
_cell.angle_alpha   90.00
_cell.angle_beta   90.00
_cell.angle_gamma   90.00
#
_symmetry.space_group_name_H-M   'P 1'
#
loop_
_entity.id
_entity.type
_entity.pdbx_description
1 polymer ?
#
loop_
_entity_poly.entity_id
_entity_poly.type
_entity_poly.pdbx_seq_one_letter_code
_entity_poly.pdbx_strand_id
1 'polypeptide(L)'
;MWARQLEESLFEICCIPFVVYDMALGDIVEASPSDHYTVLRTTRHSGRYTFRAYFGDTDHPAQAIYEQLTEAGALLEWSSPSLLAIDSADAAHAIFIAEFLGERASHGQLVYEKGFSEPLT
;
A
#
# COMPACT_ATOMS: atom_id res chain seq x y z
N MET A 1 -12.61 -1.45 1.05
CA MET A 1 -11.53 -1.85 1.97
C MET A 1 -12.00 -3.08 2.71
N TRP A 2 -11.19 -4.13 2.75
CA TRP A 2 -11.51 -5.35 3.49
C TRP A 2 -10.88 -5.29 4.87
N ALA A 3 -11.67 -5.59 5.89
CA ALA A 3 -11.21 -5.61 7.26
C ALA A 3 -11.91 -6.73 8.03
N ARG A 4 -11.19 -7.32 8.99
CA ARG A 4 -11.71 -8.31 9.93
C ARG A 4 -12.07 -7.61 11.23
N GLN A 5 -13.32 -7.75 11.66
CA GLN A 5 -13.74 -7.26 12.97
C GLN A 5 -13.05 -8.07 14.09
N LEU A 6 -12.41 -7.37 15.03
CA LEU A 6 -11.79 -7.94 16.23
C LEU A 6 -12.67 -7.71 17.46
N GLU A 7 -13.22 -6.50 17.59
CA GLU A 7 -14.14 -6.07 18.64
C GLU A 7 -15.23 -5.15 18.05
N GLU A 8 -16.14 -4.62 18.87
CA GLU A 8 -17.26 -3.78 18.40
C GLU A 8 -16.80 -2.62 17.51
N SER A 9 -15.73 -1.91 17.91
CA SER A 9 -15.17 -0.78 17.17
C SER A 9 -13.76 -1.03 16.62
N LEU A 10 -13.17 -2.23 16.79
CA LEU A 10 -11.80 -2.53 16.35
C LEU A 10 -11.77 -3.48 15.16
N PHE A 11 -10.99 -3.11 14.16
CA PHE A 11 -10.88 -3.84 12.90
C PHE A 11 -9.43 -3.97 12.47
N GLU A 12 -9.04 -5.13 11.96
CA GLU A 12 -7.76 -5.36 11.30
C GLU A 12 -7.90 -5.19 9.79
N ILE A 13 -7.02 -4.40 9.17
CA ILE A 13 -6.99 -4.21 7.72
C ILE A 13 -6.44 -5.47 7.04
N CYS A 14 -7.18 -6.01 6.07
CA CYS A 14 -6.85 -7.30 5.42
C CYS A 14 -6.53 -7.17 3.91
N CYS A 15 -6.35 -5.96 3.40
CA CYS A 15 -5.96 -5.70 2.02
C CYS A 15 -4.96 -4.54 1.95
N ILE A 16 -4.28 -4.41 0.82
CA ILE A 16 -3.38 -3.27 0.58
C ILE A 16 -4.22 -2.02 0.26
N PRO A 17 -4.08 -0.90 0.99
CA PRO A 17 -4.89 0.29 0.73
C PRO A 17 -4.56 1.00 -0.58
N PHE A 18 -5.58 1.28 -1.41
CA PHE A 18 -5.41 1.94 -2.71
C PHE A 18 -5.42 3.47 -2.66
N VAL A 19 -6.02 4.08 -1.63
CA VAL A 19 -6.31 5.54 -1.61
C VAL A 19 -6.02 6.19 -0.26
N VAL A 20 -6.31 5.51 0.85
CA VAL A 20 -6.12 6.09 2.19
C VAL A 20 -4.63 6.17 2.56
N TYR A 21 -4.27 7.26 3.24
CA TYR A 21 -2.94 7.50 3.78
C TYR A 21 -2.83 6.98 5.23
N ASP A 22 -1.61 6.72 5.67
CA ASP A 22 -1.27 6.34 7.06
C ASP A 22 -1.97 5.06 7.53
N MET A 23 -2.20 4.15 6.58
CA MET A 23 -2.78 2.83 6.81
C MET A 23 -2.08 1.79 5.94
N ALA A 24 -1.83 0.62 6.53
CA ALA A 24 -1.20 -0.51 5.88
C ALA A 24 -1.93 -1.82 6.20
N LEU A 25 -1.58 -2.86 5.44
CA LEU A 25 -2.06 -4.22 5.67
C LEU A 25 -1.72 -4.66 7.11
N GLY A 26 -2.69 -5.23 7.82
CA GLY A 26 -2.53 -5.70 9.20
C GLY A 26 -2.58 -4.60 10.27
N ASP A 27 -2.78 -3.34 9.90
CA ASP A 27 -3.05 -2.29 10.88
C ASP A 27 -4.36 -2.58 11.62
N ILE A 28 -4.40 -2.23 12.91
CA ILE A 28 -5.64 -2.23 13.69
C ILE A 28 -6.16 -0.81 13.75
N VAL A 29 -7.42 -0.63 13.37
CA VAL A 29 -8.10 0.66 13.32
C VAL A 29 -9.33 0.65 14.22
N GLU A 30 -9.63 1.82 14.77
CA GLU A 30 -10.90 2.11 15.43
C GLU A 30 -11.86 2.71 14.40
N ALA A 31 -13.08 2.17 14.32
CA ALA A 31 -14.12 2.63 13.41
C ALA A 31 -15.44 2.86 14.16
N SER A 32 -16.23 3.82 13.69
CA SER A 32 -17.51 4.19 14.30
C SER A 32 -18.65 3.26 13.84
N PRO A 33 -19.25 2.43 14.72
CA PRO A 33 -20.37 1.57 14.32
C PRO A 33 -21.63 2.37 13.95
N SER A 34 -21.78 3.58 14.49
CA SER A 34 -22.92 4.46 14.23
C SER A 34 -22.78 5.30 12.95
N ASP A 35 -21.58 5.33 12.35
CA ASP A 35 -21.29 6.08 11.12
C ASP A 35 -20.66 5.16 10.07
N HIS A 36 -21.41 4.14 9.64
CA HIS A 36 -21.03 3.23 8.56
C HIS A 36 -19.61 2.66 8.64
N TYR A 37 -19.07 2.48 9.85
CA TYR A 37 -17.68 2.07 10.09
C TYR A 37 -16.63 2.99 9.49
N THR A 38 -16.88 4.30 9.47
CA THR A 38 -15.87 5.32 9.21
C THR A 38 -14.70 5.11 10.16
N VAL A 39 -13.49 4.98 9.60
CA VAL A 39 -12.25 4.87 10.38
C VAL A 39 -11.99 6.19 11.09
N LEU A 40 -11.83 6.12 12.41
CA LEU A 40 -11.54 7.27 13.26
C LEU A 40 -10.04 7.47 13.43
N ARG A 41 -9.29 6.37 13.63
CA ARG A 41 -7.83 6.37 13.78
C ARG A 41 -7.25 4.96 13.68
N THR A 42 -5.95 4.88 13.40
CA THR A 42 -5.15 3.68 13.59
C THR A 42 -4.79 3.55 15.08
N THR A 43 -5.13 2.42 15.70
CA THR A 43 -4.82 2.14 17.11
C THR A 43 -3.53 1.35 17.28
N ARG A 44 -3.16 0.57 16.25
CA ARG A 44 -1.88 -0.16 16.20
C ARG A 44 -1.40 -0.29 14.76
N HIS A 45 -0.19 0.19 14.51
CA HIS A 45 0.50 -0.03 13.24
C HIS A 45 1.08 -1.44 13.17
N SER A 46 0.98 -2.04 11.99
CA SER A 46 1.57 -3.33 11.62
C SER A 46 3.09 -3.28 11.46
N GLY A 47 3.65 -2.08 11.22
CA GLY A 47 5.04 -1.88 10.82
C GLY A 47 5.29 -2.04 9.31
N ARG A 48 4.23 -2.26 8.54
CA ARG A 48 4.28 -2.37 7.07
C ARG A 48 4.09 -1.00 6.42
N TYR A 49 4.46 -0.90 5.14
CA TYR A 49 4.35 0.35 4.38
C TYR A 49 3.69 0.12 3.02
N THR A 50 2.86 1.09 2.62
CA THR A 50 2.05 1.03 1.39
C THR A 50 2.51 2.06 0.36
N PHE A 51 2.81 1.61 -0.85
CA PHE A 51 3.05 2.42 -2.03
C PHE A 51 1.95 2.22 -3.07
N ARG A 52 1.80 3.19 -3.97
CA ARG A 52 0.92 3.10 -5.15
C ARG A 52 1.72 3.47 -6.38
N ALA A 53 1.67 2.62 -7.40
CA ALA A 53 2.29 2.87 -8.70
C ALA A 53 1.22 3.00 -9.77
N TYR A 54 1.27 4.07 -10.55
CA TYR A 54 0.40 4.32 -11.69
C TYR A 54 1.20 4.26 -13.00
N PHE A 55 0.77 3.38 -13.89
CA PHE A 55 1.44 3.08 -15.17
C PHE A 55 0.86 3.87 -16.36
N GLY A 56 -0.23 4.64 -16.18
CA GLY A 56 -0.85 5.36 -17.29
C GLY A 56 -1.50 4.45 -18.34
N ASP A 57 -1.72 5.01 -19.54
CA ASP A 57 -2.35 4.33 -20.69
C ASP A 57 -1.31 3.82 -21.71
N THR A 58 -0.04 3.78 -21.32
CA THR A 58 1.09 3.43 -22.18
C THR A 58 1.49 1.97 -22.01
N ASP A 59 2.08 1.40 -23.07
CA ASP A 59 2.60 0.02 -23.12
C ASP A 59 3.92 -0.11 -22.31
N HIS A 60 3.88 0.31 -21.04
CA HIS A 60 4.99 0.19 -20.11
C HIS A 60 5.11 -1.25 -19.61
N PRO A 61 6.28 -1.67 -19.11
CA PRO A 61 6.51 -3.04 -18.68
C PRO A 61 5.86 -3.34 -17.31
N ALA A 62 4.57 -3.01 -17.13
CA ALA A 62 3.81 -3.16 -15.89
C ALA A 62 3.89 -4.59 -15.35
N GLN A 63 3.78 -5.58 -16.24
CA GLN A 63 3.91 -7.00 -15.87
C GLN A 63 5.32 -7.36 -15.40
N ALA A 64 6.37 -6.91 -16.10
CA ALA A 64 7.75 -7.19 -15.68
C ALA A 64 8.11 -6.48 -14.37
N ILE A 65 7.57 -5.28 -14.14
CA ILE A 65 7.72 -4.54 -12.87
C ILE A 65 7.00 -5.27 -11.74
N TYR A 66 5.79 -5.76 -11.99
CA TYR A 66 5.03 -6.60 -11.04
C TYR A 66 5.81 -7.86 -10.65
N GLU A 67 6.39 -8.55 -11.62
CA GLU A 67 7.21 -9.75 -11.39
C GLU A 67 8.44 -9.42 -10.54
N GLN A 68 9.18 -8.36 -10.86
CA GLN A 68 10.34 -7.93 -10.08
C GLN A 68 10.00 -7.55 -8.63
N LEU A 69 8.88 -6.85 -8.42
CA LEU A 69 8.41 -6.52 -7.07
C LEU A 69 8.00 -7.79 -6.30
N THR A 70 7.37 -8.75 -6.98
CA THR A 70 7.00 -10.04 -6.39
C THR A 70 8.25 -10.82 -5.99
N GLU A 71 9.27 -10.87 -6.85
CA GLU A 71 10.56 -11.50 -6.59
C GLU A 71 11.31 -10.83 -5.43
N ALA A 72 11.14 -9.52 -5.26
CA ALA A 72 11.65 -8.77 -4.11
C ALA A 72 10.86 -9.02 -2.81
N GLY A 73 9.76 -9.78 -2.86
CA GLY A 73 8.96 -10.15 -1.71
C GLY A 73 7.85 -9.16 -1.35
N ALA A 74 7.55 -8.19 -2.22
CA ALA A 74 6.40 -7.31 -2.04
C ALA A 74 5.08 -8.07 -2.23
N LEU A 75 4.05 -7.66 -1.50
CA LEU A 75 2.67 -8.07 -1.79
C LEU A 75 2.03 -7.04 -2.70
N LEU A 76 1.26 -7.49 -3.68
CA LEU A 76 0.79 -6.66 -4.79
C LEU A 76 -0.69 -6.89 -5.06
N GLU A 77 -1.45 -5.80 -5.20
CA GLU A 77 -2.86 -5.85 -5.59
C GLU A 77 -3.16 -4.86 -6.72
N TRP A 78 -3.80 -5.32 -7.79
CA TRP A 78 -4.27 -4.46 -8.88
C TRP A 78 -5.68 -3.93 -8.57
N SER A 79 -5.87 -2.61 -8.66
CA SER A 79 -7.22 -1.99 -8.67
C SER A 79 -7.77 -1.78 -10.09
N SER A 80 -6.87 -1.66 -11.06
CA SER A 80 -7.15 -1.45 -12.48
C SER A 80 -5.93 -1.93 -13.28
N PRO A 81 -5.98 -1.97 -14.62
CA PRO A 81 -4.81 -2.28 -15.45
C PRO A 81 -3.62 -1.32 -15.27
N SER A 82 -3.85 -0.13 -14.70
CA SER A 82 -2.85 0.92 -14.60
C SER A 82 -2.52 1.36 -13.17
N LEU A 83 -3.20 0.83 -12.14
CA LEU A 83 -2.95 1.21 -10.74
C LEU A 83 -2.70 -0.02 -9.86
N LEU A 84 -1.48 -0.10 -9.34
CA LEU A 84 -0.96 -1.16 -8.49
C LEU A 84 -0.74 -0.63 -7.06
N ALA A 85 -1.33 -1.31 -6.08
CA ALA A 85 -0.97 -1.12 -4.68
C ALA A 85 0.13 -2.12 -4.29
N ILE A 86 1.10 -1.64 -3.53
CA ILE A 86 2.33 -2.36 -3.18
C ILE A 86 2.49 -2.28 -1.67
N ASP A 87 2.60 -3.44 -1.03
CA ASP A 87 2.90 -3.57 0.39
C ASP A 87 4.34 -4.06 0.59
N SER A 88 5.01 -3.44 1.55
CA SER A 88 6.35 -3.80 2.00
C SER A 88 6.30 -4.19 3.48
N ALA A 89 7.06 -5.23 3.81
CA ALA A 89 6.95 -5.92 5.08
C ALA A 89 7.44 -5.11 6.29
N ASP A 90 8.42 -4.24 6.09
CA ASP A 90 9.06 -3.43 7.13
C ASP A 90 9.77 -2.22 6.51
N ALA A 91 10.42 -1.40 7.35
CA ALA A 91 11.08 -0.17 6.93
C ALA A 91 12.26 -0.41 5.97
N ALA A 92 13.05 -1.47 6.17
CA ALA A 92 14.17 -1.78 5.30
C ALA A 92 13.68 -2.20 3.91
N HIS A 93 12.63 -3.01 3.87
CA HIS A 93 11.97 -3.38 2.62
C HIS A 93 11.31 -2.15 1.95
N ALA A 94 10.70 -1.25 2.72
CA ALA A 94 10.12 -0.02 2.19
C ALA A 94 11.17 0.90 1.52
N ILE A 95 12.38 0.99 2.09
CA ILE A 95 13.49 1.75 1.48
C ILE A 95 13.85 1.13 0.12
N PHE A 96 14.03 -0.19 0.06
CA PHE A 96 14.32 -0.89 -1.18
C PHE A 96 13.23 -0.66 -2.25
N ILE A 97 11.96 -0.76 -1.86
CA ILE A 97 10.82 -0.54 -2.78
C ILE A 97 10.78 0.91 -3.27
N ALA A 98 11.05 1.88 -2.40
CA ALA A 98 11.11 3.29 -2.78
C ALA A 98 12.23 3.57 -3.79
N GLU A 99 13.42 2.99 -3.60
CA GLU A 99 14.54 3.10 -4.53
C GLU A 99 14.20 2.47 -5.89
N PHE A 100 13.64 1.26 -5.88
CA PHE A 100 13.21 0.56 -7.08
C PHE A 100 12.17 1.37 -7.86
N LEU A 101 11.10 1.84 -7.19
CA LEU A 101 10.06 2.66 -7.83
C LEU A 101 10.62 3.99 -8.33
N GLY A 102 11.57 4.59 -7.60
CA GLY A 102 12.31 5.78 -8.00
C GLY A 102 13.06 5.59 -9.31
N GLU A 103 13.79 4.48 -9.46
CA GLU A 103 14.49 4.15 -10.70
C GLU A 103 13.52 4.02 -11.88
N ARG A 104 12.43 3.24 -11.70
CA ARG A 104 11.41 3.03 -12.74
C ARG A 104 10.71 4.34 -13.13
N ALA A 105 10.43 5.20 -12.16
CA ALA A 105 9.86 6.52 -12.39
C ALA A 105 10.82 7.44 -13.17
N SER A 106 12.13 7.38 -12.88
CA SER A 106 13.14 8.17 -13.60
C SER A 106 13.26 7.79 -15.08
N HIS A 107 12.92 6.53 -15.42
CA HIS A 107 12.83 6.04 -16.79
C HIS A 107 11.46 6.29 -17.44
N GLY A 108 10.56 7.01 -16.76
CA GLY A 108 9.22 7.33 -17.26
C GLY A 108 8.31 6.11 -17.40
N GLN A 109 8.57 5.03 -16.65
CA GLN A 109 7.79 3.78 -16.74
C GLN A 109 6.56 3.78 -15.84
N LEU A 110 6.54 4.65 -14.82
CA LEU A 110 5.45 4.82 -13.88
C LEU A 110 5.58 6.16 -13.15
N VAL A 111 4.52 6.57 -12.48
CA VAL A 111 4.60 7.50 -11.34
C VAL A 111 4.22 6.74 -10.08
N TYR A 112 4.74 7.15 -8.93
CA TYR A 112 4.38 6.50 -7.67
C TYR A 112 4.22 7.49 -6.53
N GLU A 113 3.49 7.05 -5.51
CA GLU A 113 3.41 7.73 -4.23
C GLU A 113 3.61 6.75 -3.07
N LYS A 114 4.04 7.31 -1.94
CA LYS A 114 3.92 6.70 -0.62
C LYS A 114 2.54 7.07 -0.11
N GLY A 115 1.83 6.17 0.57
CA GLY A 115 0.70 6.61 1.40
C GLY A 115 0.93 6.37 2.87
N PHE A 116 2.11 6.77 3.30
CA PHE A 116 2.45 7.04 4.68
C PHE A 116 3.15 8.40 4.71
N SER A 117 2.89 9.17 5.75
CA SER A 117 3.32 10.56 5.91
C SER A 117 4.68 10.65 6.59
N GLU A 118 4.97 9.72 7.50
CA GLU A 118 6.23 9.68 8.24
C GLU A 118 7.43 9.32 7.35
N PRO A 119 8.63 9.85 7.63
CA PRO A 119 9.85 9.43 6.95
C PRO A 119 10.16 7.95 7.21
N LEU A 120 10.81 7.30 6.23
CA LEU A 120 11.45 6.01 6.48
C LEU A 120 12.68 6.27 7.36
N THR A 121 12.73 5.64 8.54
CA THR A 121 13.83 5.73 9.50
C THR A 121 14.61 4.44 9.59
#